data_AF-A0A0M0BDI7-F1
#
_entry.id   AF-A0A0M0BDI7-F1
#
_cell.length_a   1.000
_cell.length_b   1.000
_cell.length_c   1.000
_cell.angle_alpha   90.00
_cell.angle_beta   90.00
_cell.angle_gamma   90.00
#
_symmetry.space_group_name_H-M   'P 1'
#
loop_
_entity.id
_entity.type
_entity.pdbx_description
1 polymer ?
#
loop_
_entity_poly.entity_id
_entity_poly.type
_entity_poly.pdbx_seq_one_letter_code
_entity_poly.pdbx_strand_id
1 'polypeptide(L)'
;MIEISEPLPESTTGYRTIHNVKSEGQYIGYVEVNYLQKNEVKAFRRTKRKLRIGQPFGVRVFIDRKNGDVTASMLGRERLLELAAALKAKFKRLEERDIYFLELDGEKRIIIGRTTDVP
;
A
#
# COMPACT_ATOMS: atom_id res chain seq x y z
N MET A 1 6.30 15.66 3.02
CA MET A 1 5.23 15.18 3.94
C MET A 1 4.29 14.28 3.16
N ILE A 2 4.03 13.05 3.63
CA ILE A 2 3.13 12.10 2.95
C ILE A 2 1.73 12.17 3.57
N GLU A 3 0.72 12.26 2.71
CA GLU A 3 -0.69 12.27 3.08
C GLU A 3 -1.42 11.11 2.40
N ILE A 4 -2.30 10.42 3.15
CA ILE A 4 -3.13 9.33 2.63
C ILE A 4 -4.58 9.69 2.90
N SER A 5 -5.38 9.80 1.85
CA SER A 5 -6.77 10.23 1.91
C SER A 5 -7.65 9.27 2.72
N GLU A 6 -8.89 9.69 2.99
CA GLU A 6 -9.95 8.77 3.37
C GLU A 6 -10.29 7.80 2.21
N PRO A 7 -10.97 6.67 2.50
CA PRO A 7 -11.35 5.71 1.47
C PRO A 7 -12.13 6.37 0.33
N LEU A 8 -11.74 6.10 -0.90
CA LEU A 8 -12.44 6.55 -2.10
C LEU A 8 -13.78 5.79 -2.28
N PRO A 9 -14.74 6.31 -3.06
CA PRO A 9 -16.06 5.70 -3.25
C PRO A 9 -16.03 4.26 -3.80
N GLU A 10 -14.97 3.87 -4.51
CA GLU A 10 -14.78 2.51 -5.04
C GLU A 10 -14.35 1.50 -3.97
N SER A 11 -14.14 1.97 -2.74
CA SER A 11 -13.80 1.16 -1.59
C SER A 11 -14.99 0.33 -1.10
N THR A 12 -14.69 -0.88 -0.65
CA THR A 12 -15.61 -1.76 0.07
C THR A 12 -15.07 -2.01 1.47
N THR A 13 -15.58 -1.25 2.44
CA THR A 13 -15.12 -1.30 3.84
C THR A 13 -15.17 -2.71 4.42
N GLY A 14 -14.09 -3.13 5.07
CA GLY A 14 -13.94 -4.49 5.63
C GLY A 14 -13.47 -5.55 4.62
N TYR A 15 -13.36 -5.20 3.34
CA TYR A 15 -12.84 -6.08 2.29
C TYR A 15 -11.64 -5.46 1.57
N ARG A 16 -11.81 -4.31 0.94
CA ARG A 16 -10.78 -3.58 0.21
C ARG A 16 -11.05 -2.08 0.21
N THR A 17 -10.09 -1.27 0.61
CA THR A 17 -10.19 0.20 0.48
C THR A 17 -9.13 0.74 -0.46
N ILE A 18 -9.44 1.85 -1.11
CA ILE A 18 -8.55 2.57 -2.03
C ILE A 18 -8.37 3.98 -1.49
N HIS A 19 -7.15 4.49 -1.47
CA HIS A 19 -6.83 5.82 -0.97
C HIS A 19 -5.86 6.52 -1.91
N ASN A 20 -6.07 7.82 -2.14
CA ASN A 20 -5.08 8.63 -2.83
C ASN A 20 -3.89 8.91 -1.90
N VAL A 21 -2.71 8.94 -2.47
CA VAL A 21 -1.46 9.29 -1.81
C VAL A 21 -0.95 10.60 -2.40
N LYS A 22 -0.62 11.53 -1.52
CA LYS A 22 0.02 12.78 -1.88
C LYS A 22 1.37 12.93 -1.17
N SER A 23 2.32 13.54 -1.85
CA SER A 23 3.56 14.04 -1.26
C SER A 23 3.60 15.54 -1.43
N GLU A 24 3.69 16.28 -0.32
CA GLU A 24 3.79 17.75 -0.33
C GLU A 24 2.62 18.41 -1.09
N GLY A 25 1.43 17.85 -0.93
CA GLY A 25 0.19 18.32 -1.59
C GLY A 25 0.02 17.82 -3.03
N GLN A 26 1.07 17.31 -3.68
CA GLN A 26 1.01 16.75 -5.03
C GLN A 26 0.57 15.28 -5.01
N TYR A 27 -0.35 14.92 -5.90
CA TYR A 27 -0.73 13.52 -6.10
C TYR A 27 0.44 12.72 -6.66
N ILE A 28 0.76 11.59 -6.03
CA ILE A 28 1.84 10.70 -6.47
C ILE A 28 1.35 9.29 -6.82
N GLY A 29 0.08 8.99 -6.54
CA GLY A 29 -0.49 7.67 -6.75
C GLY A 29 -1.58 7.32 -5.77
N TYR A 30 -1.85 6.03 -5.64
CA TYR A 30 -2.88 5.51 -4.75
C TYR A 30 -2.44 4.22 -4.06
N VAL A 31 -3.11 3.86 -2.98
CA VAL A 31 -2.88 2.61 -2.25
C VAL A 31 -4.17 1.81 -2.21
N GLU A 32 -4.05 0.51 -2.52
CA GLU A 32 -5.11 -0.47 -2.28
C GLU A 32 -4.77 -1.28 -1.03
N VAL A 33 -5.67 -1.26 -0.06
CA VAL A 33 -5.56 -2.01 1.20
C VAL A 33 -6.59 -3.12 1.19
N ASN A 34 -6.14 -4.37 1.13
CA ASN A 34 -7.01 -5.53 1.32
C ASN A 34 -7.05 -5.91 2.80
N TYR A 35 -8.17 -6.48 3.24
CA TYR A 35 -8.39 -6.89 4.61
C TYR A 35 -8.68 -8.39 4.69
N LEU A 36 -7.99 -9.07 5.60
CA LEU A 36 -8.11 -10.53 5.75
C LEU A 36 -9.53 -10.94 6.15
N GLN A 37 -10.10 -11.85 5.38
CA GLN A 37 -11.37 -12.49 5.63
C GLN A 37 -11.21 -13.74 6.51
N LYS A 38 -12.31 -14.20 7.09
CA LYS A 38 -12.33 -15.34 8.04
C LYS A 38 -11.73 -16.63 7.47
N ASN A 39 -11.99 -16.91 6.19
CA ASN A 39 -11.43 -18.06 5.47
C ASN A 39 -9.92 -17.93 5.22
N GLU A 40 -9.45 -16.73 4.91
CA GLU A 40 -8.02 -16.45 4.67
C GLU A 40 -7.20 -16.62 5.95
N VAL A 41 -7.67 -16.07 7.09
CA VAL A 41 -6.99 -16.24 8.38
C VAL A 41 -6.83 -17.72 8.76
N LYS A 42 -7.80 -18.58 8.42
CA LYS A 42 -7.70 -20.03 8.66
C LYS A 42 -6.57 -20.67 7.84
N ALA A 43 -6.35 -20.22 6.61
CA ALA A 43 -5.28 -20.73 5.75
C ALA A 43 -3.89 -20.41 6.34
N PHE A 44 -3.74 -19.28 7.03
CA PHE A 44 -2.49 -18.88 7.67
C PHE A 44 -2.22 -19.52 9.04
N ARG A 45 -3.12 -20.35 9.57
CA ARG A 45 -2.93 -21.04 10.88
C ARG A 45 -1.70 -21.92 10.95
N ARG A 46 -1.18 -22.39 9.81
CA ARG A 46 0.05 -23.20 9.72
C ARG A 46 1.33 -22.36 9.75
N THR A 47 1.22 -21.04 9.71
CA THR A 47 2.36 -20.12 9.78
C THR A 47 2.55 -19.63 11.21
N LYS A 48 3.77 -19.19 11.57
CA LYS A 48 4.04 -18.56 12.88
C LYS A 48 3.36 -17.19 13.05
N ARG A 49 2.70 -16.66 12.02
CA ARG A 49 2.08 -15.32 12.04
C ARG A 49 0.73 -15.37 12.76
N LYS A 50 0.50 -14.43 13.69
CA LYS A 50 -0.76 -14.28 14.42
C LYS A 50 -1.69 -13.28 13.71
N LEU A 51 -2.14 -13.65 12.50
CA LEU A 51 -3.04 -12.81 11.69
C LEU A 51 -4.47 -12.79 12.24
N ARG A 52 -5.18 -11.68 12.04
CA ARG A 52 -6.56 -11.47 12.53
C ARG A 52 -7.51 -11.09 11.40
N ILE A 53 -8.80 -11.38 11.57
CA ILE A 53 -9.85 -10.95 10.65
C ILE A 53 -9.87 -9.41 10.63
N GLY A 54 -10.01 -8.83 9.44
CA GLY A 54 -9.99 -7.39 9.23
C GLY A 54 -8.61 -6.75 9.39
N GLN A 55 -7.53 -7.54 9.49
CA GLN A 55 -6.17 -7.01 9.44
C GLN A 55 -5.80 -6.63 8.00
N PRO A 56 -5.21 -5.43 7.77
CA PRO A 56 -4.61 -5.07 6.49
C PRO A 56 -3.58 -6.10 6.03
N PHE A 57 -3.66 -6.54 4.79
CA PHE A 57 -2.78 -7.56 4.23
C PHE A 57 -2.67 -7.42 2.71
N GLY A 58 -1.47 -7.67 2.16
CA GLY A 58 -1.24 -7.52 0.71
C GLY A 58 -1.57 -6.11 0.22
N VAL A 59 -1.11 -5.10 0.95
CA VAL A 59 -1.27 -3.69 0.63
C VAL A 59 -0.41 -3.34 -0.57
N ARG A 60 -1.00 -2.72 -1.59
CA ARG A 60 -0.33 -2.37 -2.83
C ARG A 60 -0.34 -0.86 -3.00
N VAL A 61 0.84 -0.28 -3.06
CA VAL A 61 1.08 1.13 -3.36
C VAL A 61 1.37 1.24 -4.85
N PHE A 62 0.58 2.03 -5.54
CA PHE A 62 0.72 2.31 -6.96
C PHE A 62 1.21 3.73 -7.13
N ILE A 63 2.44 3.88 -7.62
CA ILE A 63 3.05 5.16 -7.97
C ILE A 63 2.62 5.47 -9.40
N ASP A 64 1.84 6.52 -9.56
CA ASP A 64 1.14 6.82 -10.81
C ASP A 64 1.95 7.82 -11.63
N ARG A 65 2.77 7.31 -12.55
CA ARG A 65 3.61 8.14 -13.41
C ARG A 65 2.78 9.02 -14.32
N LYS A 66 1.64 8.52 -14.81
CA LYS A 66 0.83 9.22 -15.81
C LYS A 66 0.13 10.43 -15.22
N ASN A 67 -0.46 10.29 -14.03
CA ASN A 67 -1.26 11.36 -13.42
C ASN A 67 -0.48 12.15 -12.35
N GLY A 68 0.54 11.56 -11.74
CA GLY A 68 1.36 12.20 -10.70
C GLY A 68 2.69 12.77 -11.19
N ASP A 69 3.09 12.47 -12.43
CA ASP A 69 4.39 12.83 -13.02
C ASP A 69 5.60 12.46 -12.14
N VAL A 70 5.50 11.29 -11.49
CA VAL A 70 6.50 10.80 -10.55
C VAL A 70 6.72 9.30 -10.74
N THR A 71 7.97 8.88 -10.53
CA THR A 71 8.38 7.46 -10.56
C THR A 71 8.90 7.04 -9.20
N ALA A 72 8.94 5.73 -8.95
CA ALA A 72 9.52 5.18 -7.73
C ALA A 72 11.00 5.55 -7.58
N SER A 73 11.74 5.61 -8.69
CA SER A 73 13.13 6.06 -8.71
C SER A 73 13.29 7.54 -8.38
N MET A 74 12.37 8.41 -8.84
CA MET A 74 12.37 9.83 -8.48
C MET A 74 12.04 10.07 -6.99
N LEU A 75 11.15 9.28 -6.41
CA LEU A 75 10.88 9.34 -4.96
C LEU A 75 12.11 8.91 -4.15
N GLY A 76 12.82 7.89 -4.63
CA GLY A 76 13.97 7.31 -3.94
C GLY A 76 13.58 6.55 -2.67
N ARG A 77 14.57 5.89 -2.07
CA ARG A 77 14.38 5.00 -0.90
C ARG A 77 13.71 5.71 0.27
N GLU A 78 14.19 6.90 0.64
CA GLU A 78 13.74 7.61 1.83
C GLU A 78 12.24 7.91 1.77
N ARG A 79 11.74 8.42 0.64
CA ARG A 79 10.30 8.71 0.49
C ARG A 79 9.45 7.44 0.43
N LEU A 80 9.95 6.35 -0.14
CA LEU A 80 9.25 5.07 -0.10
C LEU A 80 9.13 4.54 1.34
N LEU A 81 10.17 4.70 2.16
CA LEU A 81 10.13 4.35 3.58
C LEU A 81 9.19 5.27 4.37
N GLU A 82 9.18 6.58 4.09
CA GLU A 82 8.21 7.51 4.68
C GLU A 82 6.77 7.11 4.33
N LEU A 83 6.52 6.71 3.08
CA LEU A 83 5.20 6.26 2.64
C LEU A 83 4.79 4.98 3.39
N ALA A 84 5.69 4.01 3.54
CA ALA A 84 5.44 2.82 4.33
C ALA A 84 5.15 3.15 5.81
N ALA A 85 5.88 4.10 6.39
CA ALA A 85 5.64 4.58 7.76
C ALA A 85 4.27 5.24 7.90
N ALA A 86 3.87 6.08 6.95
CA ALA A 86 2.56 6.72 6.92
C ALA A 86 1.42 5.69 6.81
N LEU A 87 1.59 4.67 5.97
CA LEU A 87 0.63 3.56 5.87
C LEU A 87 0.48 2.81 7.19
N LYS A 88 1.58 2.50 7.87
CA LYS A 88 1.54 1.81 9.17
C LYS A 88 0.88 2.66 10.26
N ALA A 89 1.08 3.97 10.21
CA ALA A 89 0.43 4.90 11.14
C ALA A 89 -1.10 4.94 10.90
N LYS A 90 -1.55 4.94 9.64
CA LYS A 90 -2.98 4.97 9.29
C LYS A 90 -3.66 3.62 9.49
N PHE A 91 -3.01 2.51 9.12
CA PHE A 91 -3.60 1.18 9.09
C PHE A 91 -3.08 0.29 10.22
N LYS A 92 -3.89 0.18 11.27
CA LYS A 92 -3.56 -0.62 12.46
C LYS A 92 -3.24 -2.07 12.12
N ARG A 93 -2.11 -2.59 12.65
CA ARG A 93 -1.58 -3.96 12.43
C ARG A 93 -1.10 -4.27 11.01
N LEU A 94 -0.93 -3.25 10.16
CA LEU A 94 -0.19 -3.43 8.91
C LEU A 94 1.28 -3.73 9.21
N GLU A 95 1.81 -4.82 8.64
CA GLU A 95 3.23 -5.16 8.71
C GLU A 95 3.94 -4.71 7.43
N GLU A 96 5.20 -4.28 7.54
CA GLU A 96 6.00 -3.80 6.39
C GLU A 96 6.12 -4.83 5.27
N ARG A 97 6.27 -6.10 5.64
CA ARG A 97 6.36 -7.23 4.70
C ARG A 97 5.11 -7.41 3.82
N ASP A 98 3.99 -6.83 4.23
CA ASP A 98 2.72 -6.91 3.51
C ASP A 98 2.48 -5.67 2.63
N ILE A 99 3.44 -4.74 2.55
CA ILE A 99 3.39 -3.55 1.69
C ILE A 99 4.24 -3.80 0.44
N TYR A 100 3.61 -3.62 -0.72
CA TYR A 100 4.21 -3.79 -2.04
C TYR A 100 4.18 -2.47 -2.79
N PHE A 101 5.30 -2.10 -3.41
CA PHE A 101 5.40 -0.95 -4.29
C PHE A 101 5.34 -1.38 -5.74
N LEU A 102 4.49 -0.70 -6.49
CA LEU A 102 4.32 -0.84 -7.93
C LEU A 102 4.38 0.55 -8.55
N GLU A 103 4.90 0.61 -9.76
CA GLU A 103 4.81 1.78 -10.62
C GLU A 103 3.83 1.51 -11.76
N LEU A 104 2.99 2.49 -12.05
CA LEU A 104 2.04 2.48 -13.16
C LEU A 104 2.58 3.32 -14.31
N ASP A 105 2.80 2.67 -15.44
CA ASP A 105 3.18 3.31 -16.71
C ASP A 105 2.08 3.02 -17.74
N GLY A 106 1.05 3.86 -17.74
CA GLY A 106 -0.19 3.60 -18.48
C GLY A 106 -0.91 2.36 -17.96
N GLU A 107 -1.09 1.35 -18.81
CA GLU A 107 -1.70 0.07 -18.44
C GLU A 107 -0.69 -0.92 -17.84
N LYS A 108 0.61 -0.64 -17.97
CA LYS A 108 1.66 -1.53 -17.48
C LYS A 108 1.88 -1.32 -15.98
N ARG A 109 2.05 -2.44 -15.28
CA ARG A 109 2.39 -2.46 -13.85
C ARG A 109 3.80 -3.00 -13.69
N ILE A 110 4.70 -2.16 -13.18
CA ILE A 110 6.08 -2.53 -12.90
C ILE A 110 6.20 -2.81 -11.42
N ILE A 111 6.63 -4.02 -11.05
CA ILE A 111 6.84 -4.38 -9.65
C ILE A 111 8.18 -3.81 -9.21
N ILE A 112 8.18 -2.92 -8.22
CA ILE A 112 9.39 -2.35 -7.64
C ILE A 112 9.94 -3.29 -6.56
N GLY A 113 9.07 -3.78 -5.68
CA GLY A 113 9.43 -4.69 -4.60
C GLY A 113 8.54 -4.54 -3.37
N ARG A 114 8.91 -5.18 -2.27
CA ARG A 114 8.31 -4.94 -0.94
C ARG A 114 9.08 -3.86 -0.20
N THR A 115 8.48 -3.24 0.81
CA THR A 115 9.18 -2.30 1.70
C THR A 115 10.48 -2.87 2.26
N THR A 116 10.53 -4.17 2.57
CA THR A 116 11.73 -4.85 3.10
C THR A 116 12.85 -5.00 2.07
N ASP A 117 12.52 -4.87 0.78
CA ASP A 117 13.38 -5.21 -0.34
C ASP A 117 13.77 -3.95 -1.14
N VAL A 118 13.24 -2.77 -0.78
CA VAL A 118 13.63 -1.50 -1.40
C VAL A 118 15.08 -1.20 -1.03
N PRO A 119 16.01 -1.13 -2.01
CA PRO A 119 17.43 -0.92 -1.78
C PRO A 119 17.73 0.45 -1.18
#